data_AF-A0A959G1C0-F1
#
_entry.id   AF-A0A959G1C0-F1
#
_cell.length_a   1.000
_cell.length_b   1.000
_cell.length_c   1.000
_cell.angle_alpha   90.00
_cell.angle_beta   90.00
_cell.angle_gamma   90.00
#
_symmetry.space_group_name_H-M   'P 1'
#
loop_
_entity.id
_entity.type
_entity.pdbx_description
1 polymer ?
#
loop_
_entity_poly.entity_id
_entity_poly.type
_entity_poly.pdbx_seq_one_letter_code
_entity_poly.pdbx_strand_id
1 'polypeptide(L)'
;MIAINEPIGGFVALVNLEKDILSQQSIESSVANLVDLIKIRIQEKSIEEVANSLLENIFDLRIDLIEWLAGNDKNLKNYFESLEKHISVNLQLSPFSNLAETISTVLLAYDKIVSPLFKPLSSSFNNLLEELNKNNPEYHTFKLFALHPSPQIKFLKDWIDASLQLDVGLILSHLILTDQINFSKKRIKPELIEFLCSKIIRFGAFSIFTGFWSPASDDLSKLTNSMKILVATMELDNKSFYRISKEDFFKLIHN
;
A
#
# COMPACT_ATOMS: atom_id res chain seq x y z
N MET A 1 0.30 -11.54 4.75
CA MET A 1 0.52 -10.52 5.79
C MET A 1 1.63 -9.60 5.30
N ILE A 2 1.31 -8.78 4.29
CA ILE A 2 2.26 -8.01 3.44
C ILE A 2 1.94 -6.51 3.52
N ALA A 3 0.95 -6.09 4.32
CA ALA A 3 0.66 -4.69 4.57
C ALA A 3 1.40 -4.27 5.85
N ILE A 4 1.91 -3.05 5.89
CA ILE A 4 2.51 -2.40 7.07
C ILE A 4 1.52 -1.40 7.65
N ASN A 5 1.63 -1.03 8.93
CA ASN A 5 0.68 -0.09 9.56
C ASN A 5 0.61 1.27 8.85
N GLU A 6 1.67 1.65 8.13
CA GLU A 6 1.72 2.87 7.34
C GLU A 6 2.23 2.56 5.93
N PRO A 7 1.55 2.99 4.86
CA PRO A 7 2.02 2.79 3.49
C PRO A 7 3.44 3.33 3.27
N ILE A 8 4.24 2.68 2.42
CA ILE A 8 5.66 3.09 2.22
C ILE A 8 5.84 4.46 1.55
N GLY A 9 4.75 5.08 1.09
CA GLY A 9 4.78 6.33 0.31
C GLY A 9 5.53 7.46 0.99
N GLY A 10 5.26 7.70 2.28
CA GLY A 10 5.93 8.77 3.03
C GLY A 10 7.41 8.45 3.24
N PHE A 11 7.72 7.20 3.56
CA PHE A 11 9.09 6.72 3.75
C PHE A 11 9.94 6.89 2.48
N VAL A 12 9.44 6.46 1.33
CA VAL A 12 10.13 6.58 0.03
C VAL A 12 10.45 8.04 -0.30
N ALA A 13 9.47 8.93 -0.11
CA ALA A 13 9.67 10.35 -0.39
C ALA A 13 10.70 10.98 0.55
N LEU A 14 10.72 10.58 1.82
CA LEU A 14 11.67 11.08 2.81
C LEU A 14 13.10 10.61 2.50
N VAL A 15 13.30 9.31 2.27
CA VAL A 15 14.60 8.72 1.95
C VAL A 15 15.17 9.29 0.65
N ASN A 16 14.31 9.69 -0.30
CA ASN A 16 14.77 10.35 -1.51
C ASN A 16 15.12 11.84 -1.30
N LEU A 17 14.62 12.50 -0.25
CA LEU A 17 14.92 13.89 0.10
C LEU A 17 16.21 14.03 0.90
N GLU A 18 16.33 13.28 1.99
CA GLU A 18 17.51 13.32 2.85
C GLU A 18 18.29 12.01 2.66
N LYS A 19 19.59 12.15 2.35
CA LYS A 19 20.50 11.01 2.19
C LYS A 19 21.02 10.56 3.54
N ASP A 20 21.41 9.29 3.64
CA ASP A 20 21.98 8.68 4.85
C ASP A 20 21.00 8.65 6.05
N ILE A 21 19.68 8.70 5.77
CA ILE A 21 18.62 8.53 6.78
C ILE A 21 18.63 7.09 7.29
N LEU A 22 18.87 6.15 6.40
CA LEU A 22 18.94 4.74 6.69
C LEU A 22 20.40 4.35 6.90
N SER A 23 20.64 3.52 7.90
CA SER A 23 21.94 2.86 8.08
C SER A 23 22.24 1.84 6.98
N GLN A 24 21.25 1.53 6.12
CA GLN A 24 21.32 0.46 5.13
C GLN A 24 21.28 1.03 3.70
N GLN A 25 22.46 1.11 3.08
CA GLN A 25 22.65 1.64 1.72
C GLN A 25 21.85 0.90 0.64
N SER A 26 21.50 -0.37 0.85
CA SER A 26 20.72 -1.14 -0.13
C SER A 26 19.29 -0.63 -0.27
N ILE A 27 18.62 -0.29 0.85
CA ILE A 27 17.23 0.22 0.82
C ILE A 27 17.20 1.61 0.18
N GLU A 28 18.17 2.47 0.50
CA GLU A 28 18.28 3.80 -0.13
C GLU A 28 18.49 3.69 -1.64
N SER A 29 19.32 2.72 -2.07
CA SER A 29 19.53 2.45 -3.50
C SER A 29 18.26 1.93 -4.19
N SER A 30 17.52 1.03 -3.54
CA SER A 30 16.22 0.53 -4.04
C SER A 30 15.18 1.66 -4.15
N VAL A 31 15.12 2.54 -3.16
CA VAL A 31 14.26 3.74 -3.17
C VAL A 31 14.64 4.66 -4.34
N ALA A 32 15.91 4.99 -4.49
CA ALA A 32 16.38 5.87 -5.56
C ALA A 32 16.04 5.31 -6.95
N ASN A 33 16.32 4.01 -7.16
CA ASN A 33 16.00 3.32 -8.40
C ASN A 33 14.49 3.33 -8.70
N LEU A 34 13.66 3.06 -7.69
CA LEU A 34 12.20 3.09 -7.82
C LEU A 34 11.69 4.49 -8.18
N VAL A 35 12.19 5.52 -7.51
CA VAL A 35 11.82 6.92 -7.78
C VAL A 35 12.20 7.32 -9.20
N ASP A 36 13.39 6.93 -9.68
CA ASP A 36 13.82 7.21 -11.06
C ASP A 36 12.96 6.49 -12.10
N LEU A 37 12.57 5.23 -11.83
CA LEU A 37 11.62 4.51 -12.69
C LEU A 37 10.25 5.21 -12.74
N ILE A 38 9.74 5.68 -11.60
CA ILE A 38 8.48 6.45 -11.55
C ILE A 38 8.62 7.74 -12.36
N LYS A 39 9.70 8.49 -12.16
CA LYS A 39 9.98 9.75 -12.87
C LYS A 39 9.98 9.60 -14.38
N ILE A 40 10.63 8.55 -14.89
CA ILE A 40 10.70 8.27 -16.32
C ILE A 40 9.33 7.84 -16.84
N ARG A 41 8.72 6.82 -16.23
CA ARG A 41 7.52 6.18 -16.80
C ARG A 41 6.30 7.08 -16.75
N ILE A 42 6.16 7.94 -15.72
CA ILE A 42 4.97 8.76 -15.58
C ILE A 42 4.86 9.88 -16.62
N GLN A 43 5.97 10.21 -17.31
CA GLN A 43 5.95 11.21 -18.38
C GLN A 43 5.18 10.72 -19.61
N GLU A 44 5.24 9.42 -19.88
CA GLU A 44 4.72 8.82 -21.12
C GLU A 44 3.48 7.93 -20.88
N LYS A 45 3.28 7.46 -19.64
CA LYS A 45 2.24 6.49 -19.30
C LYS A 45 1.23 7.01 -18.29
N SER A 46 0.08 6.36 -18.23
CA SER A 46 -0.91 6.58 -17.18
C SER A 46 -0.42 6.06 -15.82
N ILE A 47 -0.92 6.62 -14.72
CA ILE A 47 -0.61 6.15 -13.35
C ILE A 47 -0.95 4.67 -13.20
N GLU A 48 -2.04 4.21 -13.83
CA GLU A 48 -2.45 2.80 -13.82
C GLU A 48 -1.40 1.88 -14.44
N GLU A 49 -0.89 2.23 -15.62
CA GLU A 49 0.17 1.46 -16.30
C GLU A 49 1.48 1.48 -15.51
N VAL A 50 1.85 2.63 -14.95
CA VAL A 50 3.04 2.76 -14.10
C VAL A 50 2.91 1.85 -12.88
N ALA A 51 1.79 1.92 -12.16
CA ALA A 51 1.57 1.12 -10.96
C ALA A 51 1.60 -0.38 -11.26
N ASN A 52 0.94 -0.84 -12.32
CA ASN A 52 0.97 -2.24 -12.75
C ASN A 52 2.38 -2.73 -13.10
N SER A 53 3.23 -1.86 -13.65
CA SER A 53 4.59 -2.19 -14.04
C SER A 53 5.62 -2.18 -12.89
N LEU A 54 5.21 -1.77 -11.69
CA LEU A 54 6.08 -1.59 -10.52
C LEU A 54 5.69 -2.46 -9.31
N LEU A 55 4.69 -3.34 -9.45
CA LEU A 55 4.18 -4.14 -8.32
C LEU A 55 5.28 -4.95 -7.63
N GLU A 56 6.15 -5.60 -8.40
CA GLU A 56 7.29 -6.36 -7.88
C GLU A 56 8.29 -5.47 -7.15
N ASN A 57 8.70 -4.35 -7.75
CA ASN A 57 9.63 -3.39 -7.12
C ASN A 57 9.08 -2.84 -5.79
N ILE A 58 7.78 -2.56 -5.73
CA ILE A 58 7.13 -2.04 -4.53
C ILE A 58 7.01 -3.13 -3.47
N PHE A 59 6.70 -4.35 -3.90
CA PHE A 59 6.60 -5.49 -3.01
C PHE A 59 7.95 -5.76 -2.34
N ASP A 60 9.02 -5.88 -3.12
CA ASP A 60 10.37 -6.15 -2.61
C ASP A 60 10.81 -5.06 -1.62
N LEU A 61 10.62 -3.79 -1.99
CA LEU A 61 10.93 -2.67 -1.10
C LEU A 61 10.13 -2.71 0.21
N ARG A 62 8.88 -3.16 0.15
CA ARG A 62 8.04 -3.28 1.35
C ARG A 62 8.55 -4.38 2.27
N ILE A 63 9.00 -5.51 1.72
CA ILE A 63 9.62 -6.60 2.49
C ILE A 63 10.94 -6.12 3.12
N ASP A 64 11.83 -5.51 2.33
CA ASP A 64 13.09 -4.93 2.83
C ASP A 64 12.85 -3.94 3.97
N LEU A 65 11.80 -3.12 3.86
CA LEU A 65 11.45 -2.15 4.90
C LEU A 65 10.95 -2.83 6.17
N ILE A 66 10.11 -3.87 6.06
CA ILE A 66 9.64 -4.64 7.22
C ILE A 66 10.82 -5.26 7.97
N GLU A 67 11.75 -5.87 7.25
CA GLU A 67 12.97 -6.47 7.82
C GLU A 67 13.83 -5.41 8.51
N TRP A 68 14.02 -4.26 7.86
CA TRP A 68 14.79 -3.16 8.45
C TRP A 68 14.14 -2.61 9.71
N LEU A 69 12.82 -2.39 9.72
CA LEU A 69 12.08 -1.90 10.88
C LEU A 69 12.12 -2.85 12.06
N ALA A 70 12.12 -4.15 11.77
CA ALA A 70 12.26 -5.18 12.78
C ALA A 70 13.66 -5.21 13.41
N GLY A 71 14.71 -5.04 12.61
CA GLY A 71 16.09 -5.03 13.09
C GLY A 71 16.52 -3.71 13.72
N ASN A 72 15.80 -2.62 13.44
CA ASN A 72 16.11 -1.27 13.90
C ASN A 72 14.89 -0.75 14.68
N ASP A 73 14.93 -0.86 16.01
CA ASP A 73 13.94 -0.31 16.97
C ASP A 73 13.99 1.24 16.98
N LYS A 74 13.80 1.85 15.79
CA LYS A 74 13.87 3.28 15.58
C LYS A 74 12.47 3.84 15.59
N ASN A 75 12.29 4.85 16.42
CA ASN A 75 11.08 5.65 16.49
C ASN A 75 10.86 6.37 15.15
N LEU A 76 9.99 5.81 14.31
CA LEU A 76 9.64 6.35 13.00
C LEU A 76 9.05 7.76 13.04
N LYS A 77 8.56 8.17 14.21
CA LYS A 77 7.92 9.46 14.43
C LYS A 77 8.79 10.64 14.01
N ASN A 78 10.08 10.62 14.32
CA ASN A 78 11.00 11.71 13.98
C ASN A 78 11.17 11.85 12.45
N TYR A 79 11.11 10.72 11.72
CA TYR A 79 11.22 10.69 10.27
C TYR A 79 9.98 11.30 9.61
N PHE A 80 8.78 10.90 10.07
CA PHE A 80 7.53 11.46 9.56
C PHE A 80 7.33 12.94 9.92
N GLU A 81 7.78 13.38 11.10
CA GLU A 81 7.78 14.80 11.47
C GLU A 81 8.67 15.65 10.53
N SER A 82 9.75 15.10 9.97
CA SER A 82 10.57 15.80 8.96
C SER A 82 9.83 15.92 7.63
N LEU A 83 9.22 14.82 7.17
CA LEU A 83 8.43 14.80 5.95
C LEU A 83 7.26 15.80 5.99
N GLU A 84 6.55 15.87 7.12
CA GLU A 84 5.44 16.82 7.31
C GLU A 84 5.87 18.28 7.15
N LYS A 85 7.08 18.65 7.60
CA LYS A 85 7.63 19.99 7.38
C LYS A 85 7.78 20.30 5.90
N HIS A 86 8.31 19.36 5.11
CA HIS A 86 8.46 19.54 3.66
C HIS A 86 7.11 19.64 2.94
N ILE A 87 6.12 18.83 3.33
CA ILE A 87 4.78 18.85 2.74
C ILE A 87 4.04 20.15 3.08
N SER A 88 4.16 20.63 4.32
CA SER A 88 3.41 21.79 4.83
C SER A 88 3.57 23.07 4.01
N VAL A 89 4.72 23.24 3.35
CA VAL A 89 5.04 24.38 2.47
C VAL A 89 4.19 24.37 1.20
N ASN A 90 3.90 23.19 0.65
CA ASN A 90 3.20 23.02 -0.62
C ASN A 90 1.68 22.84 -0.47
N LEU A 91 1.19 22.56 0.74
CA LEU A 91 -0.24 22.44 1.06
C LEU A 91 -1.05 23.73 0.81
N GLN A 92 -0.40 24.89 0.77
CA GLN A 92 -1.09 26.18 0.58
C GLN A 92 -1.54 26.43 -0.87
N LEU A 93 -1.14 25.59 -1.83
CA LEU A 93 -1.56 25.71 -3.23
C LEU A 93 -2.86 24.92 -3.48
N SER A 94 -3.89 25.57 -4.02
CA SER A 94 -5.22 25.00 -4.29
C SER A 94 -5.27 23.62 -5.00
N PRO A 95 -4.44 23.30 -6.02
CA PRO A 95 -4.45 21.95 -6.61
C PRO A 95 -3.86 20.88 -5.69
N PHE A 96 -3.00 21.26 -4.74
CA PHE A 96 -2.37 20.36 -3.77
C PHE A 96 -3.20 20.20 -2.50
N SER A 97 -4.07 21.15 -2.17
CA SER A 97 -4.99 21.01 -1.03
C SER A 97 -5.97 19.84 -1.21
N ASN A 98 -6.58 19.71 -2.40
CA ASN A 98 -7.49 18.59 -2.70
C ASN A 98 -6.73 17.24 -2.70
N LEU A 99 -5.49 17.24 -3.19
CA LEU A 99 -4.64 16.05 -3.17
C LEU A 99 -4.30 15.66 -1.73
N ALA A 100 -3.95 16.61 -0.87
CA ALA A 100 -3.62 16.37 0.53
C ALA A 100 -4.82 15.86 1.35
N GLU A 101 -6.01 16.43 1.13
CA GLU A 101 -7.26 15.95 1.72
C GLU A 101 -7.55 14.50 1.28
N THR A 102 -7.33 14.20 -0.01
CA THR A 102 -7.48 12.84 -0.55
C THR A 102 -6.48 11.88 0.10
N ILE A 103 -5.19 12.26 0.20
CA ILE A 103 -4.17 11.44 0.88
C ILE A 103 -4.58 11.18 2.32
N SER A 104 -5.03 12.21 3.05
CA SER A 104 -5.44 12.08 4.45
C SER A 104 -6.61 11.09 4.59
N THR A 105 -7.61 11.22 3.71
CA THR A 105 -8.76 10.30 3.66
C THR A 105 -8.33 8.86 3.36
N VAL A 106 -7.42 8.70 2.40
CA VAL A 106 -6.88 7.40 1.99
C VAL A 106 -6.07 6.76 3.12
N LEU A 107 -5.19 7.50 3.79
CA LEU A 107 -4.38 7.02 4.90
C LEU A 107 -5.25 6.62 6.10
N LEU A 108 -6.27 7.40 6.44
CA LEU A 108 -7.23 7.04 7.49
C LEU A 108 -8.00 5.76 7.15
N ALA A 109 -8.41 5.60 5.89
CA ALA A 109 -9.07 4.38 5.45
C ALA A 109 -8.13 3.17 5.45
N TYR A 110 -6.88 3.37 5.02
CA TYR A 110 -5.84 2.36 5.05
C TYR A 110 -5.59 1.87 6.49
N ASP A 111 -5.39 2.79 7.42
CA ASP A 111 -5.21 2.45 8.84
C ASP A 111 -6.40 1.66 9.39
N LYS A 112 -7.65 2.08 9.11
CA LYS A 112 -8.85 1.33 9.50
C LYS A 112 -8.86 -0.11 8.99
N ILE A 113 -8.37 -0.34 7.77
CA ILE A 113 -8.29 -1.68 7.14
C ILE A 113 -7.18 -2.50 7.79
N VAL A 114 -6.03 -1.89 8.02
CA VAL A 114 -4.78 -2.59 8.35
C VAL A 114 -4.55 -2.75 9.85
N SER A 115 -4.88 -1.76 10.68
CA SER A 115 -4.74 -1.82 12.14
C SER A 115 -5.32 -3.09 12.79
N PRO A 116 -6.52 -3.58 12.41
CA PRO A 116 -7.08 -4.84 12.94
C PRO A 116 -6.28 -6.10 12.55
N LEU A 117 -5.43 -6.03 11.51
CA LEU A 117 -4.55 -7.12 11.11
C LEU A 117 -3.39 -7.29 12.10
N PHE A 118 -2.97 -6.20 12.75
CA PHE A 118 -1.80 -6.16 13.63
C PHE A 118 -2.09 -6.38 15.12
N LYS A 119 -3.30 -6.07 15.60
CA LYS A 119 -3.70 -6.23 17.01
C LYS A 119 -3.44 -7.63 17.62
N PRO A 120 -3.54 -8.76 16.88
CA PRO A 120 -3.25 -10.09 17.44
C PRO A 120 -1.76 -10.46 17.52
N LEU A 121 -0.84 -9.68 16.93
CA LEU A 121 0.49 -10.17 16.53
C LEU A 121 1.65 -9.82 17.47
N SER A 122 1.44 -9.09 18.56
CA SER A 122 2.53 -8.57 19.42
C SER A 122 3.44 -9.65 20.02
N SER A 123 2.97 -10.88 20.18
CA SER A 123 3.79 -12.03 20.61
C SER A 123 4.36 -12.87 19.46
N SER A 124 3.92 -12.64 18.21
CA SER A 124 4.27 -13.46 17.03
C SER A 124 5.18 -12.76 16.03
N PHE A 125 5.41 -11.46 16.16
CA PHE A 125 6.17 -10.67 15.19
C PHE A 125 7.61 -11.16 15.02
N ASN A 126 8.27 -11.54 16.12
CA ASN A 126 9.63 -12.10 16.06
C ASN A 126 9.68 -13.46 15.33
N ASN A 127 8.71 -14.36 15.59
CA ASN A 127 8.62 -15.63 14.88
C ASN A 127 8.38 -15.41 13.37
N LEU A 128 7.60 -14.38 13.05
CA LEU A 128 7.30 -14.04 11.66
C LEU A 128 8.52 -13.51 10.91
N LEU A 129 9.34 -12.69 11.58
CA LEU A 129 10.60 -12.22 11.03
C LEU A 129 11.59 -13.36 10.81
N GLU A 130 11.63 -14.32 11.73
CA GLU A 130 12.42 -15.54 11.55
C GLU A 130 11.94 -16.37 10.34
N GLU A 131 10.64 -16.39 10.04
CA GLU A 131 10.11 -17.08 8.87
C GLU A 131 10.34 -16.32 7.56
N LEU A 132 10.19 -15.00 7.53
CA LEU A 132 10.54 -14.17 6.37
C LEU A 132 12.03 -14.31 6.01
N ASN A 133 12.91 -14.30 7.01
CA ASN A 133 14.35 -14.50 6.82
C ASN A 133 14.70 -15.90 6.27
N LYS A 134 13.84 -16.90 6.51
CA LYS A 134 14.05 -18.28 6.03
C LYS A 134 13.47 -18.51 4.64
N ASN A 135 12.29 -17.95 4.36
CA ASN A 135 11.54 -18.13 3.12
C ASN A 135 10.89 -16.80 2.71
N ASN A 136 11.66 -15.93 2.07
CA ASN A 136 11.13 -14.63 1.66
C ASN A 136 10.20 -14.82 0.44
N PRO A 137 8.90 -14.49 0.55
CA PRO A 137 7.97 -14.74 -0.53
C PRO A 137 8.24 -13.79 -1.69
N GLU A 138 8.51 -14.31 -2.89
CA GLU A 138 8.61 -13.48 -4.10
C GLU A 138 7.23 -13.03 -4.58
N TYR A 139 7.14 -11.83 -5.17
CA TYR A 139 5.87 -11.32 -5.72
C TYR A 139 5.25 -12.28 -6.76
N HIS A 140 6.09 -13.00 -7.53
CA HIS A 140 5.61 -13.95 -8.52
C HIS A 140 4.83 -15.14 -7.90
N THR A 141 5.15 -15.53 -6.67
CA THR A 141 4.51 -16.66 -5.97
C THR A 141 2.99 -16.44 -5.84
N PHE A 142 2.55 -15.18 -5.71
CA PHE A 142 1.13 -14.82 -5.64
C PHE A 142 0.38 -15.01 -6.95
N LYS A 143 1.06 -15.15 -8.10
CA LYS A 143 0.40 -15.50 -9.37
C LYS A 143 -0.27 -16.87 -9.31
N LEU A 144 0.26 -17.79 -8.48
CA LEU A 144 -0.32 -19.11 -8.29
C LEU A 144 -1.70 -19.05 -7.62
N PHE A 145 -1.99 -17.99 -6.85
CA PHE A 145 -3.29 -17.83 -6.20
C PHE A 145 -4.42 -17.61 -7.20
N ALA A 146 -4.13 -17.00 -8.36
CA ALA A 146 -5.10 -16.82 -9.43
C ALA A 146 -5.58 -18.16 -10.02
N LEU A 147 -4.77 -19.22 -9.90
CA LEU A 147 -5.09 -20.56 -10.38
C LEU A 147 -5.91 -21.38 -9.37
N HIS A 148 -6.02 -20.91 -8.13
CA HIS A 148 -6.67 -21.66 -7.06
C HIS A 148 -8.20 -21.72 -7.27
N PRO A 149 -8.87 -22.87 -7.06
CA PRO A 149 -10.32 -23.00 -7.31
C PRO A 149 -11.19 -22.13 -6.39
N SER A 150 -10.76 -21.88 -5.15
CA SER A 150 -11.45 -20.98 -4.21
C SER A 150 -11.39 -19.52 -4.68
N PRO A 151 -12.54 -18.85 -4.91
CA PRO A 151 -12.58 -17.43 -5.30
C PRO A 151 -11.82 -16.54 -4.33
N GLN A 152 -11.93 -16.79 -3.03
CA GLN A 152 -11.24 -15.96 -2.03
C GLN A 152 -9.73 -16.01 -2.20
N ILE A 153 -9.15 -17.17 -2.54
CA ILE A 153 -7.70 -17.26 -2.78
C ILE A 153 -7.33 -16.48 -4.03
N LYS A 154 -8.13 -16.53 -5.09
CA LYS A 154 -7.90 -15.70 -6.28
C LYS A 154 -7.86 -14.21 -5.92
N PHE A 155 -8.83 -13.76 -5.11
CA PHE A 155 -8.91 -12.37 -4.66
C PHE A 155 -7.82 -11.97 -3.65
N LEU A 156 -7.03 -12.90 -3.10
CA LEU A 156 -5.84 -12.56 -2.30
C LEU A 156 -4.77 -11.90 -3.17
N LYS A 157 -4.61 -12.35 -4.41
CA LYS A 157 -3.71 -11.67 -5.35
C LYS A 157 -4.20 -10.25 -5.63
N ASP A 158 -5.49 -10.09 -5.90
CA ASP A 158 -6.09 -8.77 -6.16
C ASP A 158 -5.99 -7.85 -4.93
N TRP A 159 -6.09 -8.42 -3.73
CA TRP A 159 -5.85 -7.71 -2.47
C TRP A 159 -4.41 -7.19 -2.36
N ILE A 160 -3.42 -8.04 -2.66
CA ILE A 160 -2.00 -7.64 -2.69
C ILE A 160 -1.76 -6.55 -3.74
N ASP A 161 -2.21 -6.78 -4.98
CA ASP A 161 -2.03 -5.85 -6.08
C ASP A 161 -2.64 -4.49 -5.77
N ALA A 162 -3.88 -4.45 -5.26
CA ALA A 162 -4.53 -3.20 -4.89
C ALA A 162 -3.76 -2.45 -3.78
N SER A 163 -3.19 -3.18 -2.82
CA SER A 163 -2.34 -2.62 -1.77
C SER A 163 -1.06 -2.01 -2.34
N LEU A 164 -0.38 -2.69 -3.26
CA LEU A 164 0.87 -2.22 -3.87
C LEU A 164 0.63 -1.05 -4.83
N GLN A 165 -0.47 -1.09 -5.59
CA GLN A 165 -0.89 0.03 -6.45
C GLN A 165 -1.18 1.27 -5.62
N LEU A 166 -1.80 1.11 -4.45
CA LEU A 166 -2.03 2.23 -3.53
C LEU A 166 -0.72 2.85 -3.04
N ASP A 167 0.28 2.03 -2.72
CA ASP A 167 1.63 2.53 -2.37
C ASP A 167 2.22 3.36 -3.50
N VAL A 168 2.15 2.90 -4.76
CA VAL A 168 2.62 3.71 -5.91
C VAL A 168 1.93 5.07 -5.97
N GLY A 169 0.60 5.09 -5.79
CA GLY A 169 -0.17 6.33 -5.77
C GLY A 169 0.28 7.27 -4.66
N LEU A 170 0.55 6.74 -3.46
CA LEU A 170 1.01 7.51 -2.30
C LEU A 170 2.46 7.98 -2.46
N ILE A 171 3.36 7.16 -3.01
CA ILE A 171 4.73 7.57 -3.36
C ILE A 171 4.66 8.75 -4.32
N LEU A 172 3.94 8.59 -5.44
CA LEU A 172 3.82 9.65 -6.45
C LEU A 172 3.26 10.93 -5.84
N SER A 173 2.24 10.82 -4.98
CA SER A 173 1.65 11.97 -4.30
C SER A 173 2.64 12.70 -3.41
N HIS A 174 3.42 11.99 -2.59
CA HIS A 174 4.42 12.62 -1.75
C HIS A 174 5.57 13.22 -2.56
N LEU A 175 6.03 12.56 -3.63
CA LEU A 175 7.04 13.11 -4.54
C LEU A 175 6.56 14.42 -5.19
N ILE A 176 5.28 14.52 -5.55
CA ILE A 176 4.68 15.75 -6.09
C ILE A 176 4.63 16.83 -5.02
N LEU A 177 4.15 16.50 -3.82
CA LEU A 177 4.01 17.44 -2.71
C LEU A 177 5.34 17.94 -2.17
N THR A 178 6.45 17.28 -2.50
CA THR A 178 7.80 17.66 -2.09
C THR A 178 8.65 18.16 -3.27
N ASP A 179 8.01 18.44 -4.41
CA ASP A 179 8.63 18.93 -5.65
C ASP A 179 9.78 18.05 -6.19
N GLN A 180 9.80 16.77 -5.84
CA GLN A 180 10.79 15.80 -6.30
C GLN A 180 10.50 15.29 -7.71
N ILE A 181 9.28 15.50 -8.21
CA ILE A 181 8.86 15.14 -9.56
C ILE A 181 8.04 16.24 -10.21
N ASN A 182 8.32 16.51 -11.48
CA ASN A 182 7.50 17.40 -12.28
C ASN A 182 6.29 16.62 -12.82
N PHE A 183 5.12 16.82 -12.21
CA PHE A 183 3.87 16.21 -12.64
C PHE A 183 2.86 17.26 -13.08
N SER A 184 2.18 17.02 -14.20
CA SER A 184 1.21 17.96 -14.75
C SER A 184 0.05 18.18 -13.78
N LYS A 185 -0.14 19.43 -13.31
CA LYS A 185 -1.26 19.80 -12.43
C LYS A 185 -2.63 19.43 -13.00
N LYS A 186 -2.76 19.39 -14.33
CA LYS A 186 -3.99 18.98 -15.03
C LYS A 186 -4.34 17.49 -14.84
N ARG A 187 -3.35 16.66 -14.51
CA ARG A 187 -3.51 15.21 -14.27
C ARG A 187 -3.83 14.90 -12.81
N ILE A 188 -3.57 15.82 -11.86
CA ILE A 188 -3.74 15.55 -10.42
C ILE A 188 -5.17 15.13 -10.08
N LYS A 189 -6.17 15.92 -10.47
CA LYS A 189 -7.57 15.60 -10.16
C LYS A 189 -8.11 14.41 -10.97
N PRO A 190 -8.08 14.43 -12.32
CA PRO A 190 -8.73 13.39 -13.11
C PRO A 190 -7.99 12.05 -13.10
N GLU A 191 -6.72 12.01 -12.67
CA GLU A 191 -5.91 10.79 -12.69
C GLU A 191 -5.44 10.40 -11.30
N LEU A 192 -4.66 11.24 -10.60
CA LEU A 192 -4.05 10.84 -9.32
C LEU A 192 -5.08 10.67 -8.20
N ILE A 193 -5.99 11.64 -8.03
CA ILE A 193 -7.05 11.57 -7.01
C ILE A 193 -8.00 10.41 -7.30
N GLU A 194 -8.44 10.27 -8.56
CA GLU A 194 -9.31 9.16 -8.96
C GLU A 194 -8.63 7.79 -8.80
N PHE A 195 -7.34 7.70 -9.13
CA PHE A 195 -6.54 6.51 -8.91
C PHE A 195 -6.47 6.14 -7.43
N LEU A 196 -6.08 7.08 -6.56
CA LEU A 196 -6.01 6.85 -5.11
C LEU A 196 -7.34 6.36 -4.54
N CYS A 197 -8.44 7.05 -4.87
CA CYS A 197 -9.79 6.68 -4.45
C CYS A 197 -10.17 5.28 -4.94
N SER A 198 -9.91 4.97 -6.20
CA SER A 198 -10.18 3.65 -6.79
C SER A 198 -9.38 2.54 -6.10
N LYS A 199 -8.08 2.75 -5.84
CA LYS A 199 -7.21 1.75 -5.22
C LYS A 199 -7.56 1.49 -3.77
N ILE A 200 -7.86 2.53 -2.97
CA ILE A 200 -8.28 2.30 -1.58
C ILE A 200 -9.64 1.58 -1.51
N ILE A 201 -10.59 1.89 -2.42
CA ILE A 201 -11.87 1.18 -2.51
C ILE A 201 -11.65 -0.30 -2.84
N ARG A 202 -10.82 -0.60 -3.84
CA ARG A 202 -10.49 -1.99 -4.21
C ARG A 202 -9.80 -2.73 -3.07
N PHE A 203 -8.78 -2.12 -2.46
CA PHE A 203 -8.07 -2.72 -1.33
C PHE A 203 -9.01 -3.02 -0.16
N GLY A 204 -9.88 -2.07 0.21
CA GLY A 204 -10.89 -2.28 1.25
C GLY A 204 -11.91 -3.36 0.88
N ALA A 205 -12.42 -3.35 -0.35
CA ALA A 205 -13.39 -4.35 -0.82
C ALA A 205 -12.79 -5.77 -0.80
N PHE A 206 -11.57 -5.95 -1.33
CA PHE A 206 -10.89 -7.24 -1.27
C PHE A 206 -10.59 -7.66 0.17
N SER A 207 -10.28 -6.71 1.07
CA SER A 207 -10.09 -6.99 2.50
C SER A 207 -11.37 -7.51 3.16
N ILE A 208 -12.53 -6.96 2.79
CA ILE A 208 -13.84 -7.44 3.27
C ILE A 208 -14.13 -8.83 2.70
N PHE A 209 -14.00 -8.99 1.39
CA PHE A 209 -14.35 -10.23 0.69
C PHE A 209 -13.50 -11.42 1.16
N THR A 210 -12.21 -11.18 1.42
CA THR A 210 -11.27 -12.20 1.95
C THR A 210 -11.39 -12.40 3.47
N GLY A 211 -12.16 -11.56 4.17
CA GLY A 211 -12.35 -11.65 5.62
C GLY A 211 -11.22 -11.06 6.46
N PHE A 212 -10.25 -10.37 5.85
CA PHE A 212 -9.17 -9.69 6.57
C PHE A 212 -9.65 -8.48 7.35
N TRP A 213 -10.67 -7.79 6.83
CA TRP A 213 -11.28 -6.65 7.49
C TRP A 213 -12.80 -6.78 7.50
N SER A 214 -13.44 -6.21 8.52
CA SER A 214 -14.90 -6.07 8.56
C SER A 214 -15.21 -4.66 9.00
N PRO A 215 -15.89 -3.85 8.16
CA PRO A 215 -16.25 -2.49 8.54
C PRO A 215 -17.22 -2.54 9.73
N ALA A 216 -17.13 -1.53 10.59
CA ALA A 216 -18.09 -1.37 11.67
C ALA A 216 -19.51 -1.25 11.11
N SER A 217 -20.49 -1.81 11.83
CA SER A 217 -21.89 -1.85 11.39
C SER A 217 -22.50 -0.45 11.23
N ASP A 218 -21.98 0.53 11.95
CA ASP A 218 -22.38 1.94 11.97
C ASP A 218 -21.53 2.84 11.05
N ASP A 219 -20.51 2.31 10.35
CA ASP A 219 -19.75 3.09 9.37
C ASP A 219 -20.56 3.27 8.08
N LEU A 220 -21.16 4.46 7.96
CA LEU A 220 -21.95 4.94 6.83
C LEU A 220 -21.16 5.87 5.89
N SER A 221 -19.83 5.93 6.02
CA SER A 221 -19.03 6.78 5.15
C SER A 221 -19.17 6.37 3.69
N LYS A 222 -19.11 7.37 2.78
CA LYS A 222 -19.22 7.15 1.33
C LYS A 222 -18.21 6.09 0.85
N LEU A 223 -16.98 6.15 1.38
CA LEU A 223 -15.91 5.24 1.03
C LEU A 223 -16.21 3.79 1.44
N THR A 224 -16.59 3.57 2.70
CA THR A 224 -16.96 2.25 3.20
C THR A 224 -18.17 1.69 2.45
N ASN A 225 -19.15 2.53 2.09
CA ASN A 225 -20.27 2.12 1.26
C ASN A 225 -19.83 1.69 -0.15
N SER A 226 -18.93 2.42 -0.79
CA SER A 226 -18.37 2.01 -2.10
C SER A 226 -17.64 0.67 -2.02
N MET A 227 -16.90 0.40 -0.94
CA MET A 227 -16.27 -0.90 -0.69
C MET A 227 -17.32 -2.01 -0.54
N LYS A 228 -18.37 -1.79 0.28
CA LYS A 228 -19.47 -2.74 0.49
C LYS A 228 -20.23 -3.05 -0.81
N ILE A 229 -20.48 -2.04 -1.66
CA ILE A 229 -21.12 -2.23 -2.97
C ILE A 229 -20.25 -3.13 -3.85
N LEU A 230 -18.95 -2.85 -3.92
CA LEU A 230 -18.04 -3.65 -4.74
C LEU A 230 -17.94 -5.10 -4.23
N VAL A 231 -17.95 -5.32 -2.91
CA VAL A 231 -18.04 -6.67 -2.31
C VAL A 231 -19.31 -7.39 -2.75
N ALA A 232 -20.47 -6.73 -2.68
CA ALA A 232 -21.74 -7.33 -3.10
C ALA A 232 -21.70 -7.74 -4.58
N THR A 233 -21.05 -6.96 -5.44
CA THR A 233 -20.83 -7.35 -6.84
C THR A 233 -19.96 -8.60 -6.95
N MET A 234 -18.84 -8.68 -6.22
CA MET A 234 -17.98 -9.87 -6.22
C MET A 234 -18.72 -11.13 -5.73
N GLU A 235 -19.54 -11.00 -4.68
CA GLU A 235 -20.33 -12.11 -4.12
C GLU A 235 -21.37 -12.63 -5.12
N LEU A 236 -22.06 -11.74 -5.82
CA LEU A 236 -23.00 -12.08 -6.88
C LEU A 236 -22.33 -12.87 -8.01
N ASP A 237 -21.15 -12.44 -8.43
CA ASP A 237 -20.41 -13.06 -9.53
C ASP A 237 -19.81 -14.43 -9.16
N ASN A 238 -19.46 -14.64 -7.88
CA ASN A 238 -18.68 -15.82 -7.44
C ASN A 238 -19.46 -16.86 -6.62
N LYS A 239 -20.74 -16.62 -6.29
CA LYS A 239 -21.62 -17.55 -5.55
C LYS A 239 -21.01 -18.12 -4.26
N SER A 240 -20.09 -17.40 -3.61
CA SER A 240 -19.20 -17.94 -2.57
C SER A 240 -19.60 -17.47 -1.17
N PHE A 241 -19.64 -18.41 -0.20
CA PHE A 241 -19.93 -18.16 1.23
C PHE A 241 -18.80 -18.61 2.19
N TYR A 242 -17.69 -19.17 1.69
CA TYR A 242 -16.68 -19.82 2.54
C TYR A 242 -15.54 -18.88 2.86
N ARG A 243 -15.34 -18.44 4.12
CA ARG A 243 -14.27 -17.52 4.57
C ARG A 243 -12.98 -18.24 4.97
N ILE A 244 -11.85 -17.83 4.42
CA ILE A 244 -10.51 -18.32 4.79
C ILE A 244 -10.01 -17.59 6.04
N SER A 245 -9.41 -18.33 6.98
CA SER A 245 -8.83 -17.71 8.18
C SER A 245 -7.46 -17.08 7.89
N LYS A 246 -7.04 -16.11 8.71
CA LYS A 246 -5.71 -15.48 8.62
C LYS A 246 -4.58 -16.52 8.74
N GLU A 247 -4.78 -17.56 9.54
CA GLU A 247 -3.84 -18.65 9.77
C GLU A 247 -3.72 -19.56 8.55
N ASP A 248 -4.83 -19.84 7.86
CA ASP A 248 -4.82 -20.61 6.61
C ASP A 248 -4.08 -19.86 5.51
N PHE A 249 -4.23 -18.53 5.43
CA PHE A 249 -3.47 -17.72 4.50
C PHE A 249 -1.96 -17.77 4.76
N PHE A 250 -1.55 -17.65 6.03
CA PHE A 250 -0.15 -17.74 6.41
C PHE A 250 0.48 -19.08 5.99
N LYS A 251 -0.21 -20.19 6.25
CA LYS A 251 0.22 -21.53 5.81
C LYS A 251 0.30 -21.66 4.29
N LEU A 252 -0.50 -20.91 3.54
CA LEU A 252 -0.56 -20.99 2.08
C LEU A 252 0.57 -20.20 1.40
N ILE A 253 1.12 -19.19 2.08
CA ILE A 253 2.27 -18.39 1.57
C ILE A 253 3.61 -19.07 1.88
N HIS A 254 3.69 -19.84 2.97
CA HIS A 254 4.95 -20.38 3.51
C HIS A 254 5.14 -21.90 3.36
N ASN A 255 4.24 -22.59 2.64
CA ASN A 255 4.42 -23.98 2.17
C ASN A 255 4.58 -24.02 0.65
#